data_AF-A0A259PK98-F1
#
_entry.id   AF-A0A259PK98-F1
#
_cell.length_a   1.000
_cell.length_b   1.000
_cell.length_c   1.000
_cell.angle_alpha   90.00
_cell.angle_beta   90.00
_cell.angle_gamma   90.00
#
_symmetry.space_group_name_H-M   'P 1'
#
loop_
_entity.id
_entity.type
_entity.pdbx_description
1 polymer ?
#
loop_
_entity_poly.entity_id
_entity_poly.type
_entity_poly.pdbx_seq_one_letter_code
_entity_poly.pdbx_strand_id
1 'polypeptide(L)'
;LHRRIVAERDNGTPVLIVSTELDEVSALADRVAVMFRGRIVGIVPGDTPRDVLGLMMAGVPYEEAQRHAAEHPTTETLIEQDPSAAAAAGPEEGEVP
;
A
#
# COMPACT_ATOMS: atom_id res chain seq x y z
N LEU A 1 -10.37 -0.01 -18.45
CA LEU A 1 -10.94 -1.17 -17.73
C LEU A 1 -11.43 -0.76 -16.33
N HIS A 2 -10.55 -0.24 -15.47
CA HIS A 2 -10.86 0.16 -14.08
C HIS A 2 -12.15 0.99 -13.89
N ARG A 3 -12.37 2.05 -14.68
CA ARG A 3 -13.59 2.89 -14.57
C ARG A 3 -14.90 2.12 -14.75
N ARG A 4 -14.92 1.07 -15.59
CA ARG A 4 -16.11 0.25 -15.81
C ARG A 4 -16.42 -0.59 -14.57
N ILE A 5 -15.37 -1.13 -13.95
CA ILE A 5 -15.48 -1.95 -12.73
C ILE A 5 -16.00 -1.10 -11.57
N VAL A 6 -15.48 0.11 -11.40
CA VAL A 6 -15.98 1.09 -10.40
C VAL A 6 -17.45 1.41 -10.65
N ALA A 7 -17.83 1.72 -11.90
CA ALA A 7 -19.21 2.05 -12.21
C ALA A 7 -20.19 0.90 -11.90
N GLU A 8 -19.82 -0.36 -12.17
CA GLU A 8 -20.65 -1.51 -11.81
C GLU A 8 -20.76 -1.71 -10.28
N ARG A 9 -19.66 -1.50 -9.54
CA ARG A 9 -19.64 -1.48 -8.07
C ARG A 9 -20.57 -0.40 -7.52
N ASP A 10 -20.47 0.82 -8.04
CA ASP A 10 -21.28 1.98 -7.63
C ASP A 10 -22.77 1.76 -7.93
N ASN A 11 -23.10 0.95 -8.93
CA ASN A 11 -24.45 0.50 -9.24
C ASN A 11 -24.96 -0.63 -8.31
N GLY A 12 -24.16 -1.05 -7.33
CA GLY A 12 -24.51 -2.08 -6.33
C GLY A 12 -24.16 -3.51 -6.75
N THR A 13 -23.45 -3.71 -7.86
CA THR A 13 -22.98 -5.05 -8.25
C THR A 13 -21.77 -5.45 -7.40
N PRO A 14 -21.77 -6.62 -6.74
CA PRO A 14 -20.58 -7.09 -6.03
C PRO A 14 -19.42 -7.36 -6.99
N VAL A 15 -18.24 -6.82 -6.68
CA VAL A 15 -17.02 -6.98 -7.48
C VAL A 15 -15.92 -7.59 -6.63
N LEU A 16 -15.22 -8.59 -7.18
CA LEU A 16 -13.97 -9.12 -6.64
C LEU A 16 -12.85 -8.88 -7.65
N ILE A 17 -11.80 -8.19 -7.22
CA ILE A 17 -10.59 -7.94 -8.01
C ILE A 17 -9.43 -8.62 -7.30
N VAL A 18 -8.54 -9.24 -8.07
CA VAL A 18 -7.28 -9.82 -7.58
C VAL A 18 -6.15 -9.11 -8.31
N SER A 19 -5.33 -8.38 -7.57
CA SER A 19 -4.19 -7.64 -8.09
C SER A 19 -3.03 -7.70 -7.12
N THR A 20 -1.82 -7.63 -7.66
CA THR A 20 -0.57 -7.44 -6.89
C THR A 20 -0.09 -5.98 -6.94
N GLU A 21 -0.74 -5.14 -7.76
CA GLU A 21 -0.43 -3.72 -7.89
C GLU A 21 -1.22 -2.93 -6.85
N LEU A 22 -0.51 -2.38 -5.86
CA LEU A 22 -1.15 -1.68 -4.73
C LEU A 22 -1.95 -0.45 -5.17
N ASP A 23 -1.50 0.26 -6.20
CA ASP A 23 -2.20 1.44 -6.74
C ASP A 23 -3.60 1.10 -7.27
N GLU A 24 -3.76 -0.08 -7.88
CA GLU A 24 -5.05 -0.57 -8.34
C GLU A 24 -5.95 -0.95 -7.16
N VAL A 25 -5.40 -1.63 -6.16
CA VAL A 25 -6.12 -2.05 -4.95
C VAL A 25 -6.64 -0.83 -4.18
N SER A 26 -5.78 0.13 -3.90
CA SER A 26 -6.13 1.35 -3.15
C SER A 26 -7.11 2.25 -3.90
N ALA A 27 -7.09 2.27 -5.23
CA ALA A 27 -8.02 3.09 -6.01
C ALA A 27 -9.44 2.49 -6.15
N LEU A 28 -9.59 1.17 -6.00
CA LEU A 28 -10.82 0.46 -6.36
C LEU A 28 -11.55 -0.20 -5.19
N ALA A 29 -10.82 -0.62 -4.16
CA ALA A 29 -11.34 -1.48 -3.11
C ALA A 29 -12.03 -0.70 -1.98
N ASP A 30 -13.19 -1.18 -1.52
CA ASP A 30 -13.72 -0.83 -0.19
C ASP A 30 -12.93 -1.51 0.94
N ARG A 31 -12.51 -2.74 0.67
CA ARG A 31 -11.87 -3.66 1.62
C ARG A 31 -10.88 -4.52 0.88
N VAL A 32 -9.76 -4.82 1.51
CA VAL A 32 -8.66 -5.59 0.93
C VAL A 32 -8.44 -6.84 1.76
N ALA A 33 -8.57 -8.00 1.15
CA ALA A 33 -8.10 -9.26 1.74
C ALA A 33 -6.65 -9.48 1.29
N VAL A 34 -5.71 -9.46 2.24
CA VAL A 34 -4.29 -9.68 1.94
C VAL A 34 -3.96 -11.15 2.12
N MET A 35 -3.31 -11.74 1.12
CA MET A 35 -2.93 -13.15 1.14
C MET A 35 -1.41 -13.33 1.17
N PHE A 36 -0.94 -14.30 1.95
CA PHE A 36 0.44 -14.77 1.96
C PHE A 36 0.47 -16.28 2.09
N ARG A 37 1.23 -16.96 1.21
CA ARG A 37 1.37 -18.43 1.18
C ARG A 37 0.03 -19.19 1.24
N GLY A 38 -0.94 -18.73 0.45
CA GLY A 38 -2.26 -19.38 0.33
C GLY A 38 -3.20 -19.16 1.51
N ARG A 39 -2.88 -18.24 2.44
CA ARG A 39 -3.74 -17.89 3.58
C ARG A 39 -4.05 -16.41 3.60
N ILE A 40 -5.23 -16.05 4.07
CA ILE A 40 -5.59 -14.66 4.35
C ILE A 40 -4.87 -14.25 5.64
N VAL A 41 -4.02 -13.23 5.55
CA VAL A 41 -3.29 -12.63 6.68
C VAL A 41 -4.15 -11.63 7.41
N GLY A 42 -5.03 -10.93 6.68
CA GLY A 42 -5.99 -10.00 7.25
C GLY A 42 -6.94 -9.43 6.20
N ILE A 43 -8.04 -8.84 6.67
CA ILE A 43 -8.94 -8.04 5.85
C ILE A 43 -8.97 -6.64 6.44
N VAL A 44 -8.58 -5.66 5.64
CA VAL A 44 -8.38 -4.27 6.07
C VAL A 44 -9.20 -3.31 5.21
N PRO A 45 -9.44 -2.07 5.67
CA PRO A 45 -10.05 -1.03 4.86
C PRO A 45 -9.28 -0.75 3.56
N GLY A 46 -9.98 -0.34 2.50
CA GLY A 46 -9.39 0.01 1.20
C GLY A 46 -8.40 1.18 1.23
N ASP A 47 -8.56 2.08 2.20
CA ASP A 47 -7.70 3.23 2.47
C ASP A 47 -6.49 2.90 3.37
N THR A 48 -6.22 1.60 3.61
CA THR A 48 -5.02 1.19 4.35
C THR A 48 -3.76 1.65 3.62
N PRO A 49 -2.78 2.25 4.33
CA PRO A 49 -1.54 2.75 3.72
C PRO A 49 -0.78 1.69 2.91
N ARG A 50 -0.13 2.13 1.83
CA ARG A 50 0.61 1.28 0.88
C ARG A 50 1.71 0.46 1.56
N ASP A 51 2.46 1.09 2.45
CA ASP A 51 3.53 0.47 3.24
C ASP A 51 2.99 -0.64 4.17
N VAL A 52 1.87 -0.40 4.84
CA VAL A 52 1.17 -1.41 5.66
C VAL A 52 0.74 -2.59 4.78
N LEU A 53 0.10 -2.34 3.64
CA LEU A 53 -0.33 -3.40 2.72
C LEU A 53 0.87 -4.20 2.19
N GLY A 54 1.95 -3.53 1.82
CA GLY A 54 3.19 -4.16 1.35
C GLY A 54 3.80 -5.09 2.40
N LEU A 55 3.87 -4.64 3.66
CA LEU A 55 4.32 -5.47 4.79
C LEU A 55 3.40 -6.68 5.01
N MET A 56 2.08 -6.49 4.94
CA MET A 56 1.12 -7.60 5.05
C MET A 56 1.27 -8.62 3.91
N MET A 57 1.58 -8.17 2.69
CA MET A 57 1.87 -9.04 1.54
C MET A 57 3.16 -9.84 1.73
N ALA A 58 4.11 -9.34 2.53
CA ALA A 58 5.30 -10.06 2.97
C ALA A 58 5.04 -11.02 4.16
N GLY A 59 3.80 -11.08 4.66
CA GLY A 59 3.38 -11.96 5.75
C GLY A 59 3.44 -11.33 7.15
N VAL A 60 3.66 -10.01 7.25
CA VAL A 60 3.64 -9.29 8.53
C VAL A 60 2.20 -9.12 9.01
N PRO A 61 1.86 -9.44 10.28
CA PRO A 61 0.52 -9.19 10.82
C PRO A 61 0.15 -7.71 10.80
N TYR A 62 -1.14 -7.40 10.63
CA TYR A 62 -1.63 -6.01 10.48
C TYR A 62 -1.17 -5.06 11.60
N GLU A 63 -1.25 -5.47 12.86
CA GLU A 63 -0.87 -4.63 14.01
C GLU A 63 0.63 -4.28 14.01
N GLU A 64 1.47 -5.23 13.58
CA GLU A 64 2.91 -5.02 13.45
C GLU A 64 3.22 -4.14 12.24
N ALA A 65 2.57 -4.40 11.10
CA ALA A 65 2.72 -3.60 9.88
C ALA A 65 2.35 -2.12 10.12
N GLN A 66 1.25 -1.86 10.84
CA GLN A 66 0.82 -0.52 11.23
C GLN A 66 1.85 0.22 12.08
N ARG A 67 2.45 -0.47 13.06
CA ARG A 67 3.53 0.12 13.88
C ARG A 67 4.76 0.46 13.05
N HIS A 68 5.18 -0.46 12.18
CA HIS A 68 6.34 -0.23 11.31
C HIS A 68 6.14 0.95 10.35
N ALA A 69 4.96 1.04 9.72
CA ALA A 69 4.61 2.16 8.85
C ALA A 69 4.59 3.50 9.59
N ALA A 70 4.11 3.52 10.84
CA ALA A 70 4.11 4.72 11.67
C ALA A 70 5.53 5.17 12.08
N GLU A 71 6.49 4.24 12.19
CA GLU A 71 7.87 4.51 12.59
C GLU A 71 8.77 4.90 11.40
N HIS A 72 8.51 4.39 10.20
CA HIS A 72 9.33 4.62 9.00
C HIS A 72 8.46 4.79 7.74
N PRO A 73 7.81 5.95 7.55
CA PRO A 73 7.00 6.20 6.36
C PRO A 73 7.88 6.17 5.10
N THR A 74 7.35 5.59 4.01
CA THR A 74 8.07 5.53 2.73
C THR A 74 8.30 6.95 2.20
N THR A 75 9.49 7.20 1.63
CA THR A 75 9.91 8.51 1.11
C THR A 75 8.93 9.12 0.10
N GLU A 76 8.12 8.31 -0.58
CA GLU A 76 7.04 8.76 -1.48
C GLU A 76 6.03 9.66 -0.74
N THR A 77 5.67 9.33 0.50
CA THR A 77 4.81 10.18 1.36
C THR A 77 5.50 11.50 1.73
N LEU A 78 6.82 11.51 1.89
CA LEU A 78 7.60 12.72 2.17
C LEU A 78 7.73 13.63 0.94
N ILE A 79 7.85 13.04 -0.26
CA ILE A 79 7.94 13.77 -1.53
C ILE A 79 6.60 14.41 -1.91
N GLU A 80 5.49 13.70 -1.66
CA GLU A 80 4.13 14.23 -1.91
C GLU A 80 3.74 15.34 -0.94
N GLN A 81 4.25 15.29 0.31
CA GLN A 81 3.93 16.30 1.34
C GLN A 81 4.86 17.51 1.31
N ASP A 82 6.11 17.37 0.86
CA ASP A 82 7.04 18.47 0.66
C ASP A 82 7.97 18.20 -0.55
N PRO A 83 7.61 18.72 -1.75
CA PRO A 83 8.44 18.56 -2.94
C PRO A 83 9.83 19.24 -2.82
N SER A 84 10.07 20.06 -1.79
CA SER A 84 11.37 20.67 -1.53
C SER A 84 12.34 19.76 -0.75
N ALA A 85 11.86 18.71 -0.08
CA ALA A 85 12.70 17.84 0.74
C ALA A 85 13.61 16.90 -0.09
N ALA A 86 13.18 16.55 -1.31
CA ALA A 86 13.94 15.67 -2.21
C ALA A 86 15.27 16.27 -2.70
N ALA A 87 15.39 17.59 -2.73
CA ALA A 87 16.57 18.28 -3.24
C ALA A 87 17.76 18.33 -2.25
N ALA A 88 17.57 17.92 -0.99
CA ALA A 88 18.56 18.06 0.07
C ALA A 88 19.40 16.79 0.34
N ALA A 89 19.05 15.64 -0.23
CA ALA A 89 19.80 14.39 -0.04
C ALA A 89 20.78 14.15 -1.20
N GLY A 90 21.95 14.79 -1.14
CA GLY A 90 23.12 14.44 -1.97
C GLY A 90 23.74 13.11 -1.51
N PRO A 91 24.51 12.40 -2.37
CA PRO A 91 25.09 11.11 -1.99
C PRO A 91 26.28 11.33 -1.05
N GLU A 92 26.22 10.77 0.16
CA GLU A 92 27.37 10.60 1.02
C GLU A 92 28.22 9.42 0.47
N GLU A 93 29.26 9.74 -0.28
CA GLU A 93 30.36 8.81 -0.56
C GLU A 93 31.19 8.62 0.72
N GLY A 94 31.37 7.37 1.17
CA GLY A 94 32.19 7.09 2.34
C GLY A 94 32.43 5.60 2.60
N GLU A 95 33.54 5.11 2.04
CA GLU A 95 34.44 4.05 2.54
C GLU A 95 33.85 2.72 3.05
N VAL A 96 34.03 1.65 2.27
CA VAL A 96 34.03 0.27 2.78
C VAL A 96 35.49 -0.15 2.98
N PRO A 97 35.88 -0.74 4.13
CA PRO A 97 37.26 -1.20 4.36
C PRO A 97 37.67 -2.37 3.45
#